data_AF-A0A257ZV06-F1
#
_entry.id   AF-A0A257ZV06-F1
#
_cell.length_a   1.000
_cell.length_b   1.000
_cell.length_c   1.000
_cell.angle_alpha   90.00
_cell.angle_beta   90.00
_cell.angle_gamma   90.00
#
_symmetry.space_group_name_H-M   'P 1'
#
loop_
_entity.id
_entity.type
_entity.pdbx_description
1 polymer ?
#
loop_
_entity_poly.entity_id
_entity_poly.type
_entity_poly.pdbx_seq_one_letter_code
_entity_poly.pdbx_strand_id
1 'polypeptide(L)'
;ALPAQDYDVLRADSGNETIALLKRETAGTAGPDRRDRIELAGIGFHWPNASLVHRLDNTLGYNPLRLGIYSKATGAGDHVALPDQRTFSPLMPGYRSLLSDMLGLRFIATGVPVEQIDKALKPGDLTLIARTPDAYVYENPRALPRVLLVTKAETADFDAILATGQWPSGFDPRRTVLLDRALPPLPRDPLATGRPAGTAAPADANPPGEGPAGSVRIADYGTTEVTLRVEAPQGGYVVLNDVWHPWWQVEIDGAPAEILRANVLFRTVAVPPGRSAVKFVFRPFRGLFQDVGKRLRAGKAAAALDAKPRP
;
A
#
# COMPACT_ATOMS: atom_id res chain seq x y z
N ALA A 1 12.42 -33.39 -15.73
CA ALA A 1 12.65 -31.93 -15.74
C ALA A 1 11.73 -31.31 -16.78
N LEU A 2 11.15 -30.15 -16.52
CA LEU A 2 10.37 -29.43 -17.52
C LEU A 2 11.32 -28.95 -18.66
N PRO A 3 10.85 -28.84 -19.92
CA PRO A 3 11.60 -28.26 -21.01
C PRO A 3 12.19 -26.88 -20.66
N ALA A 4 13.40 -26.58 -21.12
CA ALA A 4 14.04 -25.28 -20.84
C ALA A 4 13.23 -24.08 -21.37
N GLN A 5 12.48 -24.30 -22.46
CA GLN A 5 11.59 -23.32 -23.08
C GLN A 5 10.48 -22.86 -22.13
N ASP A 6 10.03 -23.72 -21.20
CA ASP A 6 9.01 -23.37 -20.20
C ASP A 6 9.50 -22.26 -19.25
N TYR A 7 10.81 -21.98 -19.20
CA TYR A 7 11.40 -20.94 -18.36
C TYR A 7 11.83 -19.70 -19.15
N ASP A 8 11.50 -19.59 -20.44
CA ASP A 8 11.87 -18.44 -21.27
C ASP A 8 11.29 -17.12 -20.73
N VAL A 9 10.17 -17.16 -20.01
CA VAL A 9 9.57 -16.01 -19.31
C VAL A 9 10.45 -15.46 -18.17
N LEU A 10 11.45 -16.22 -17.70
CA LEU A 10 12.39 -15.77 -16.67
C LEU A 10 13.63 -15.07 -17.25
N ARG A 11 13.72 -14.94 -18.56
CA ARG A 11 14.82 -14.21 -19.20
C ARG A 11 14.51 -12.72 -19.28
N ALA A 12 15.50 -11.86 -19.03
CA ALA A 12 15.31 -10.41 -19.11
C ALA A 12 14.89 -9.94 -20.51
N ASP A 13 15.37 -10.63 -21.55
CA ASP A 13 15.10 -10.43 -22.97
C ASP A 13 13.92 -11.27 -23.51
N SER A 14 13.10 -11.85 -22.61
CA SER A 14 11.98 -12.70 -23.00
C SER A 14 11.01 -11.99 -23.96
N GLY A 15 10.65 -12.70 -25.04
CA GLY A 15 9.61 -12.30 -25.98
C GLY A 15 8.19 -12.69 -25.53
N ASN A 16 8.01 -13.13 -24.27
CA ASN A 16 6.71 -13.60 -23.79
C ASN A 16 5.61 -12.52 -23.92
N GLU A 17 4.53 -12.87 -24.61
CA GLU A 17 3.44 -11.94 -24.95
C GLU A 17 2.69 -11.45 -23.72
N THR A 18 2.49 -12.30 -22.71
CA THR A 18 1.82 -11.96 -21.45
C THR A 18 2.60 -10.90 -20.69
N ILE A 19 3.93 -11.06 -20.58
CA ILE A 19 4.80 -10.07 -19.95
C ILE A 19 4.82 -8.76 -20.76
N ALA A 20 4.94 -8.85 -22.08
CA ALA A 20 4.96 -7.67 -22.95
C ALA A 20 3.66 -6.86 -22.80
N LEU A 21 2.52 -7.54 -22.76
CA LEU A 21 1.22 -6.96 -22.46
C LEU A 21 1.22 -6.27 -21.10
N LEU A 22 1.54 -6.98 -20.00
CA LEU A 22 1.52 -6.41 -18.65
C LEU A 22 2.44 -5.18 -18.50
N LYS A 23 3.64 -5.21 -19.11
CA LYS A 23 4.55 -4.05 -19.15
C LYS A 23 3.94 -2.87 -19.88
N ARG A 24 3.31 -3.10 -21.04
CA ARG A 24 2.65 -2.05 -21.80
C ARG A 24 1.50 -1.42 -21.02
N GLU A 25 0.63 -2.25 -20.43
CA GLU A 25 -0.55 -1.75 -19.72
C GLU A 25 -0.17 -1.00 -18.44
N THR A 26 0.80 -1.52 -17.66
CA THR A 26 1.31 -0.81 -16.46
C THR A 26 2.04 0.48 -16.80
N ALA A 27 2.74 0.56 -17.94
CA ALA A 27 3.31 1.81 -18.43
C ALA A 27 2.23 2.79 -18.92
N GLY A 28 1.19 2.28 -19.57
CA GLY A 28 0.08 3.07 -20.09
C GLY A 28 -0.76 3.74 -19.01
N THR A 29 -0.82 3.16 -17.81
CA THR A 29 -1.53 3.72 -16.66
C THR A 29 -0.63 4.48 -15.69
N ALA A 30 0.67 4.58 -15.96
CA ALA A 30 1.60 5.28 -15.09
C ALA A 30 1.23 6.76 -14.96
N GLY A 31 1.36 7.29 -13.74
CA GLY A 31 1.03 8.68 -13.42
C GLY A 31 1.84 9.18 -12.23
N PRO A 32 1.78 10.49 -11.91
CA PRO A 32 2.59 11.07 -10.85
C PRO A 32 2.40 10.38 -9.49
N ASP A 33 1.18 9.93 -9.20
CA ASP A 33 0.77 9.27 -7.95
C ASP A 33 0.60 7.74 -8.10
N ARG A 34 0.78 7.23 -9.32
CA ARG A 34 0.35 5.88 -9.70
C ARG A 34 1.52 4.98 -10.08
N ARG A 35 1.57 3.84 -9.41
CA ARG A 35 2.43 2.69 -9.69
C ARG A 35 1.60 1.44 -9.44
N ASP A 36 0.97 0.94 -10.49
CA ASP A 36 0.02 -0.17 -10.38
C ASP A 36 0.76 -1.49 -10.07
N ARG A 37 0.08 -2.35 -9.32
CA ARG A 37 0.50 -3.73 -9.07
C ARG A 37 -0.18 -4.67 -10.04
N ILE A 38 0.49 -5.78 -10.28
CA ILE A 38 -0.06 -6.95 -10.99
C ILE A 38 -0.24 -8.12 -10.03
N GLU A 39 -1.02 -9.11 -10.46
CA GLU A 39 -1.04 -10.44 -9.85
C GLU A 39 -0.90 -11.50 -10.96
N LEU A 40 -0.07 -12.51 -10.69
CA LEU A 40 0.14 -13.66 -11.56
C LEU A 40 -0.32 -14.92 -10.79
N ALA A 41 -1.41 -15.56 -11.20
CA ALA A 41 -2.01 -16.65 -10.44
C ALA A 41 -2.44 -17.82 -11.34
N GLY A 42 -2.07 -19.05 -10.94
CA GLY A 42 -2.54 -20.26 -11.63
C GLY A 42 -2.00 -20.43 -13.05
N ILE A 43 -0.90 -19.74 -13.41
CA ILE A 43 -0.26 -19.87 -14.74
C ILE A 43 0.82 -20.95 -14.71
N GLY A 44 1.63 -20.99 -13.65
CA GLY A 44 2.67 -21.99 -13.46
C GLY A 44 3.63 -21.63 -12.34
N PHE A 45 4.43 -22.59 -11.90
CA PHE A 45 5.26 -22.44 -10.69
C PHE A 45 6.33 -21.35 -10.79
N HIS A 46 6.88 -21.11 -11.98
CA HIS A 46 7.94 -20.12 -12.18
C HIS A 46 7.43 -18.68 -12.35
N TRP A 47 6.16 -18.49 -12.73
CA TRP A 47 5.57 -17.18 -13.05
C TRP A 47 5.67 -16.14 -11.94
N PRO A 48 5.49 -16.47 -10.65
CA PRO A 48 5.67 -15.49 -9.58
C PRO A 48 7.06 -14.83 -9.58
N ASN A 49 8.11 -15.52 -10.05
CA ASN A 49 9.47 -14.97 -10.17
C ASN A 49 9.65 -14.06 -11.41
N ALA A 50 8.85 -14.24 -12.46
CA ALA A 50 8.94 -13.44 -13.68
C ALA A 50 8.74 -11.94 -13.40
N SER A 51 7.89 -11.61 -12.43
CA SER A 51 7.64 -10.24 -12.01
C SER A 51 8.91 -9.50 -11.53
N LEU A 52 9.83 -10.19 -10.83
CA LEU A 52 11.10 -9.62 -10.39
C LEU A 52 12.05 -9.35 -11.57
N VAL A 53 12.18 -10.32 -12.47
CA VAL A 53 13.02 -10.20 -13.69
C VAL A 53 12.56 -9.02 -14.54
N HIS A 54 11.24 -8.82 -14.60
CA HIS A 54 10.62 -7.82 -15.46
C HIS A 54 10.24 -6.51 -14.76
N ARG A 55 10.59 -6.36 -13.47
CA ARG A 55 10.32 -5.17 -12.66
C ARG A 55 8.83 -4.77 -12.61
N LEU A 56 7.97 -5.77 -12.55
CA LEU A 56 6.53 -5.62 -12.34
C LEU A 56 6.24 -5.82 -10.83
N ASP A 57 5.58 -4.86 -10.20
CA ASP A 57 5.22 -4.96 -8.79
C ASP A 57 4.11 -6.00 -8.61
N ASN A 58 4.41 -7.12 -7.94
CA ASN A 58 3.46 -8.22 -7.76
C ASN A 58 2.88 -8.25 -6.34
N THR A 59 1.56 -8.43 -6.22
CA THR A 59 0.87 -8.59 -4.92
C THR A 59 1.21 -9.90 -4.22
N LEU A 60 1.44 -10.98 -4.97
CA LEU A 60 1.80 -12.27 -4.40
C LEU A 60 3.30 -12.47 -4.47
N GLY A 61 3.86 -12.55 -5.68
CA GLY A 61 5.27 -12.90 -5.91
C GLY A 61 5.66 -14.28 -5.34
N TYR A 62 6.89 -14.71 -5.60
CA TYR A 62 7.48 -15.84 -4.87
C TYR A 62 8.19 -15.29 -3.64
N ASN A 63 7.82 -15.72 -2.43
CA ASN A 63 8.48 -15.18 -1.23
C ASN A 63 8.52 -16.19 -0.06
N PRO A 64 9.69 -16.76 0.28
CA PRO A 64 9.84 -17.63 1.46
C PRO A 64 9.85 -16.86 2.80
N LEU A 65 9.95 -15.52 2.77
CA LEU A 65 9.98 -14.64 3.95
C LEU A 65 8.96 -13.50 3.80
N ARG A 66 7.67 -13.86 3.88
CA ARG A 66 6.54 -12.91 3.82
C ARG A 66 6.22 -12.37 5.21
N LEU A 67 5.92 -11.08 5.31
CA LEU A 67 5.44 -10.48 6.57
C LEU A 67 4.10 -11.12 6.95
N GLY A 68 4.00 -11.68 8.16
CA GLY A 68 2.80 -12.41 8.60
C GLY A 68 1.52 -11.58 8.55
N ILE A 69 1.61 -10.26 8.79
CA ILE A 69 0.48 -9.35 8.63
C ILE A 69 -0.01 -9.27 7.18
N TYR A 70 0.90 -9.28 6.20
CA TYR A 70 0.54 -9.25 4.79
C TYR A 70 -0.12 -10.55 4.37
N SER A 71 0.39 -11.71 4.82
CA SER A 71 -0.25 -13.01 4.58
C SER A 71 -1.67 -13.05 5.15
N LYS A 72 -1.85 -12.62 6.41
CA LYS A 72 -3.17 -12.53 7.06
C LYS A 72 -4.12 -11.59 6.32
N ALA A 73 -3.61 -10.46 5.83
CA ALA A 73 -4.41 -9.47 5.13
C ALA A 73 -4.82 -9.90 3.72
N THR A 74 -4.01 -10.68 3.01
CA THR A 74 -4.24 -10.97 1.57
C THR A 74 -4.62 -12.43 1.27
N GLY A 75 -4.33 -13.35 2.18
CA GLY A 75 -4.37 -14.79 1.93
C GLY A 75 -3.15 -15.32 1.16
N ALA A 76 -2.13 -14.48 0.94
CA ALA A 76 -0.97 -14.90 0.14
C ALA A 76 -0.17 -16.03 0.81
N GLY A 77 -0.02 -17.15 0.07
CA GLY A 77 0.87 -18.26 0.41
C GLY A 77 2.29 -18.10 -0.17
N ASP A 78 3.03 -19.21 -0.20
CA ASP A 78 4.42 -19.25 -0.69
C ASP A 78 4.49 -19.17 -2.23
N HIS A 79 3.53 -19.77 -2.91
CA HIS A 79 3.37 -19.73 -4.37
C HIS A 79 1.90 -19.87 -4.78
N VAL A 80 1.57 -19.48 -6.02
CA VAL A 80 0.24 -19.64 -6.64
C VAL A 80 0.40 -20.16 -8.07
N ALA A 81 0.92 -21.39 -8.16
CA ALA A 81 1.17 -22.09 -9.41
C ALA A 81 -0.11 -22.66 -10.02
N LEU A 82 -1.04 -23.10 -9.17
CA LEU A 82 -2.33 -23.66 -9.54
C LEU A 82 -3.49 -22.71 -9.15
N PRO A 83 -4.62 -22.72 -9.88
CA PRO A 83 -5.75 -21.83 -9.60
C PRO A 83 -6.30 -21.93 -8.17
N ASP A 84 -6.34 -23.13 -7.60
CA ASP A 84 -6.85 -23.43 -6.26
C ASP A 84 -5.91 -23.00 -5.12
N GLN A 85 -4.65 -22.68 -5.44
CA GLN A 85 -3.66 -22.21 -4.46
C GLN A 85 -3.85 -20.73 -4.10
N ARG A 86 -4.63 -19.98 -4.89
CA ARG A 86 -4.98 -18.62 -4.54
C ARG A 86 -6.09 -18.65 -3.48
N THR A 87 -5.73 -18.35 -2.24
CA THR A 87 -6.70 -18.22 -1.14
C THR A 87 -6.95 -16.75 -0.82
N PHE A 88 -8.15 -16.41 -0.38
CA PHE A 88 -8.57 -15.06 -0.01
C PHE A 88 -8.76 -14.97 1.50
N SER A 89 -8.39 -13.84 2.10
CA SER A 89 -8.57 -13.59 3.54
C SER A 89 -9.92 -12.90 3.79
N PRO A 90 -10.37 -12.77 5.06
CA PRO A 90 -11.50 -11.89 5.38
C PRO A 90 -11.32 -10.45 4.89
N LEU A 91 -10.09 -9.90 4.96
CA LEU A 91 -9.81 -8.51 4.57
C LEU A 91 -9.67 -8.31 3.05
N MET A 92 -9.32 -9.36 2.31
CA MET A 92 -9.27 -9.40 0.85
C MET A 92 -10.11 -10.59 0.36
N PRO A 93 -11.45 -10.55 0.48
CA PRO A 93 -12.32 -11.70 0.19
C PRO A 93 -12.46 -12.05 -1.30
N GLY A 94 -11.82 -11.29 -2.18
CA GLY A 94 -11.86 -11.43 -3.63
C GLY A 94 -11.22 -10.22 -4.31
N TYR A 95 -11.10 -10.25 -5.63
CA TYR A 95 -10.46 -9.19 -6.43
C TYR A 95 -11.24 -7.87 -6.45
N ARG A 96 -12.52 -7.89 -6.04
CA ARG A 96 -13.35 -6.68 -5.88
C ARG A 96 -13.21 -6.00 -4.52
N SER A 97 -12.43 -6.58 -3.62
CA SER A 97 -12.31 -6.06 -2.26
C SER A 97 -11.64 -4.69 -2.24
N LEU A 98 -12.02 -3.87 -1.26
CA LEU A 98 -11.38 -2.57 -1.04
C LEU A 98 -9.86 -2.70 -0.82
N LEU A 99 -9.41 -3.80 -0.20
CA LEU A 99 -7.98 -4.06 -0.06
C LEU A 99 -7.29 -4.31 -1.41
N SER A 100 -7.94 -5.00 -2.36
CA SER A 100 -7.39 -5.15 -3.71
C SER A 100 -7.22 -3.80 -4.40
N ASP A 101 -8.22 -2.93 -4.23
CA ASP A 101 -8.19 -1.57 -4.79
C ASP A 101 -7.07 -0.74 -4.13
N MET A 102 -6.94 -0.76 -2.80
CA MET A 102 -5.88 -0.02 -2.09
C MET A 102 -4.48 -0.56 -2.37
N LEU A 103 -4.32 -1.88 -2.60
CA LEU A 103 -3.07 -2.44 -3.08
C LEU A 103 -2.70 -1.93 -4.49
N GLY A 104 -3.59 -1.21 -5.17
CA GLY A 104 -3.39 -0.79 -6.55
C GLY A 104 -3.27 -1.99 -7.48
N LEU A 105 -3.91 -3.13 -7.13
CA LEU A 105 -3.93 -4.32 -7.97
C LEU A 105 -4.81 -4.02 -9.19
N ARG A 106 -4.15 -3.64 -10.29
CA ARG A 106 -4.82 -3.22 -11.51
C ARG A 106 -4.89 -4.34 -12.53
N PHE A 107 -3.80 -5.07 -12.76
CA PHE A 107 -3.76 -6.11 -13.78
C PHE A 107 -3.63 -7.50 -13.16
N ILE A 108 -4.53 -8.40 -13.54
CA ILE A 108 -4.60 -9.75 -12.98
C ILE A 108 -4.45 -10.71 -14.16
N ALA A 109 -3.37 -11.48 -14.18
CA ALA A 109 -3.13 -12.49 -15.21
C ALA A 109 -3.31 -13.89 -14.60
N THR A 110 -4.20 -14.67 -15.19
CA THR A 110 -4.58 -16.00 -14.69
C THR A 110 -4.50 -17.05 -15.78
N GLY A 111 -4.01 -18.26 -15.45
CA GLY A 111 -3.93 -19.36 -16.42
C GLY A 111 -5.29 -19.93 -16.84
N VAL A 112 -6.32 -19.62 -16.06
CA VAL A 112 -7.73 -19.99 -16.26
C VAL A 112 -8.61 -18.74 -16.21
N PRO A 113 -9.88 -18.78 -16.65
CA PRO A 113 -10.82 -17.70 -16.39
C PRO A 113 -10.87 -17.33 -14.90
N VAL A 114 -10.83 -16.03 -14.59
CA VAL A 114 -10.64 -15.52 -13.22
C VAL A 114 -11.72 -15.99 -12.24
N GLU A 115 -12.92 -16.30 -12.73
CA GLU A 115 -14.05 -16.82 -11.96
C GLU A 115 -13.79 -18.24 -11.40
N GLN A 116 -12.85 -18.98 -11.97
CA GLN A 116 -12.41 -20.26 -11.41
C GLN A 116 -11.51 -20.07 -10.17
N ILE A 117 -10.91 -18.89 -10.02
CA ILE A 117 -10.08 -18.51 -8.86
C ILE A 117 -10.94 -17.76 -7.83
N ASP A 118 -11.60 -16.69 -8.25
CA ASP A 118 -12.53 -15.92 -7.42
C ASP A 118 -13.98 -16.23 -7.85
N LYS A 119 -14.58 -17.20 -7.18
CA LYS A 119 -15.94 -17.70 -7.47
C LYS A 119 -17.03 -16.67 -7.19
N ALA A 120 -16.72 -15.58 -6.50
CA ALA A 120 -17.68 -14.52 -6.21
C ALA A 120 -17.77 -13.48 -7.34
N LEU A 121 -16.83 -13.49 -8.30
CA LEU A 121 -16.86 -12.61 -9.46
C LEU A 121 -18.04 -12.91 -10.38
N LYS A 122 -18.59 -11.83 -10.93
CA LYS A 122 -19.60 -11.85 -11.99
C LYS A 122 -19.00 -11.25 -13.27
N PRO A 123 -19.49 -11.65 -14.45
CA PRO A 123 -19.08 -11.02 -15.70
C PRO A 123 -19.20 -9.48 -15.63
N GLY A 124 -18.12 -8.78 -16.01
CA GLY A 124 -18.03 -7.32 -15.95
C GLY A 124 -17.44 -6.75 -14.66
N ASP A 125 -17.22 -7.56 -13.62
CA ASP A 125 -16.59 -7.10 -12.37
C ASP A 125 -15.10 -6.75 -12.52
N LEU A 126 -14.46 -7.42 -13.47
CA LEU A 126 -13.15 -7.15 -14.03
C LEU A 126 -13.28 -7.11 -15.56
N THR A 127 -12.47 -6.29 -16.21
CA THR A 127 -12.49 -6.18 -17.68
C THR A 127 -11.45 -7.12 -18.26
N LEU A 128 -11.85 -8.16 -19.00
CA LEU A 128 -10.91 -8.98 -19.76
C LEU A 128 -10.31 -8.13 -20.89
N ILE A 129 -9.02 -7.83 -20.81
CA ILE A 129 -8.33 -6.99 -21.80
C ILE A 129 -7.68 -7.82 -22.91
N ALA A 130 -7.24 -9.05 -22.60
CA ALA A 130 -6.68 -9.96 -23.60
C ALA A 130 -6.67 -11.42 -23.12
N ARG A 131 -6.60 -12.34 -24.08
CA ARG A 131 -6.16 -13.72 -23.88
C ARG A 131 -4.85 -13.91 -24.65
N THR A 132 -3.76 -14.09 -23.92
CA THR A 132 -2.45 -14.47 -24.48
C THR A 132 -2.32 -16.00 -24.46
N PRO A 133 -1.26 -16.58 -25.06
CA PRO A 133 -1.01 -18.03 -24.95
C PRO A 133 -0.99 -18.54 -23.51
N ASP A 134 -0.41 -17.76 -22.57
CA ASP A 134 -0.24 -18.20 -21.18
C ASP A 134 -1.41 -17.80 -20.26
N ALA A 135 -1.99 -16.61 -20.45
CA ALA A 135 -2.94 -16.07 -19.47
C ALA A 135 -4.18 -15.37 -20.07
N TYR A 136 -5.27 -15.41 -19.32
CA TYR A 136 -6.33 -14.42 -19.38
C TYR A 136 -5.87 -13.21 -18.57
N VAL A 137 -5.87 -12.03 -19.19
CA VAL A 137 -5.42 -10.80 -18.52
C VAL A 137 -6.61 -9.88 -18.34
N TYR A 138 -6.84 -9.51 -17.08
CA TYR A 138 -7.95 -8.68 -16.65
C TYR A 138 -7.45 -7.35 -16.08
N GLU A 139 -8.25 -6.31 -16.23
CA GLU A 139 -8.09 -5.02 -15.57
C GLU A 139 -9.15 -4.84 -14.47
N ASN A 140 -8.67 -4.43 -13.28
CA ASN A 140 -9.48 -3.87 -12.20
C ASN A 140 -9.46 -2.33 -12.30
N PRO A 141 -10.53 -1.69 -12.80
CA PRO A 141 -10.55 -0.24 -12.97
C PRO A 141 -10.64 0.54 -11.65
N ARG A 142 -10.91 -0.15 -10.52
CA ARG A 142 -11.03 0.47 -9.20
C ARG A 142 -9.70 0.66 -8.48
N ALA A 143 -8.60 0.12 -9.03
CA ALA A 143 -7.27 0.20 -8.45
C ALA A 143 -6.87 1.65 -8.09
N LEU A 144 -6.56 1.88 -6.82
CA LEU A 144 -6.17 3.18 -6.30
C LEU A 144 -4.74 3.56 -6.71
N PRO A 145 -4.43 4.86 -6.71
CA PRO A 145 -3.04 5.32 -6.78
C PRO A 145 -2.16 4.69 -5.70
N ARG A 146 -0.85 4.67 -5.97
CA ARG A 146 0.14 4.14 -5.03
C ARG A 146 0.32 5.08 -3.83
N VAL A 147 0.23 6.38 -4.09
CA VAL A 147 0.31 7.43 -3.08
C VAL A 147 -0.93 8.30 -3.12
N LEU A 148 -1.44 8.67 -1.95
CA LEU A 148 -2.58 9.57 -1.80
C LEU A 148 -2.27 10.63 -0.76
N LEU A 149 -2.78 11.84 -0.98
CA LEU A 149 -2.84 12.88 0.04
C LEU A 149 -4.29 12.96 0.51
N VAL A 150 -4.52 12.70 1.79
CA VAL A 150 -5.86 12.74 2.41
C VAL A 150 -5.89 13.72 3.57
N THR A 151 -7.05 14.31 3.84
CA THR A 151 -7.19 15.40 4.82
C THR A 151 -7.93 14.98 6.09
N LYS A 152 -8.57 13.81 6.09
CA LYS A 152 -9.24 13.24 7.28
C LYS A 152 -8.46 12.06 7.83
N ALA A 153 -8.44 11.97 9.16
CA ALA A 153 -7.96 10.79 9.86
C ALA A 153 -9.00 10.33 10.88
N GLU A 154 -9.21 9.03 10.95
CA GLU A 154 -10.10 8.38 11.91
C GLU A 154 -9.34 7.25 12.62
N THR A 155 -9.66 7.02 13.89
CA THR A 155 -9.08 5.88 14.62
C THR A 155 -9.93 4.64 14.36
N ALA A 156 -9.29 3.49 14.13
CA ALA A 156 -9.97 2.22 13.92
C ALA A 156 -9.21 1.07 14.58
N ASP A 157 -9.94 0.03 14.96
CA ASP A 157 -9.37 -1.22 15.44
C ASP A 157 -8.90 -2.07 14.25
N PHE A 158 -7.60 -2.03 13.96
CA PHE A 158 -7.02 -2.79 12.86
C PHE A 158 -7.06 -4.30 13.07
N ASP A 159 -7.04 -4.78 14.31
CA ASP A 159 -7.10 -6.22 14.58
C ASP A 159 -8.53 -6.74 14.32
N ALA A 160 -9.55 -5.96 14.71
CA ALA A 160 -10.94 -6.25 14.36
C ALA A 160 -11.18 -6.21 12.84
N ILE A 161 -10.68 -5.19 12.14
CA ILE A 161 -10.80 -5.10 10.67
C ILE A 161 -10.09 -6.28 10.00
N LEU A 162 -8.88 -6.63 10.45
CA LEU A 162 -8.11 -7.75 9.88
C LEU A 162 -8.81 -9.10 10.10
N ALA A 163 -9.42 -9.30 11.27
CA ALA A 163 -10.11 -10.54 11.60
C ALA A 163 -11.46 -10.69 10.87
N THR A 164 -12.20 -9.60 10.71
CA THR A 164 -13.58 -9.64 10.18
C THR A 164 -13.69 -9.26 8.72
N GLY A 165 -12.71 -8.52 8.18
CA GLY A 165 -12.79 -7.91 6.86
C GLY A 165 -13.71 -6.69 6.76
N GLN A 166 -14.29 -6.25 7.88
CA GLN A 166 -15.28 -5.18 7.90
C GLN A 166 -14.61 -3.82 8.04
N TRP A 167 -14.76 -2.97 7.03
CA TRP A 167 -14.31 -1.58 7.07
C TRP A 167 -15.35 -0.70 7.79
N PRO A 168 -14.94 0.43 8.40
CA PRO A 168 -15.88 1.40 8.95
C PRO A 168 -16.92 1.86 7.91
N SER A 169 -18.16 2.04 8.35
CA SER A 169 -19.25 2.45 7.45
C SER A 169 -18.93 3.81 6.80
N GLY A 170 -19.07 3.90 5.48
CA GLY A 170 -18.77 5.12 4.72
C GLY A 170 -17.28 5.44 4.56
N PHE A 171 -16.37 4.52 4.93
CA PHE A 171 -14.93 4.72 4.75
C PHE A 171 -14.57 4.85 3.25
N ASP A 172 -13.99 5.99 2.89
CA ASP A 172 -13.40 6.23 1.56
C ASP A 172 -11.89 6.48 1.71
N PRO A 173 -11.03 5.55 1.26
CA PRO A 173 -9.58 5.68 1.38
C PRO A 173 -8.99 6.81 0.53
N ARG A 174 -9.78 7.43 -0.37
CA ARG A 174 -9.38 8.63 -1.12
C ARG A 174 -9.49 9.91 -0.31
N ARG A 175 -10.18 9.87 0.84
CA ARG A 175 -10.50 11.06 1.66
C ARG A 175 -10.09 10.92 3.12
N THR A 176 -10.07 9.69 3.62
CA THR A 176 -9.77 9.38 5.02
C THR A 176 -8.64 8.35 5.11
N VAL A 177 -7.73 8.56 6.05
CA VAL A 177 -6.81 7.52 6.51
C VAL A 177 -7.30 6.96 7.85
N LEU A 178 -7.35 5.65 7.99
CA LEU A 178 -7.55 5.01 9.29
C LEU A 178 -6.21 4.85 9.99
N LEU A 179 -6.16 5.10 11.29
CA LEU A 179 -5.00 4.96 12.17
C LEU A 179 -5.33 4.01 13.33
N ASP A 180 -4.32 3.31 13.85
CA ASP A 180 -4.47 2.41 15.01
C ASP A 180 -4.51 3.16 16.36
N ARG A 181 -4.33 4.48 16.34
CA ARG A 181 -4.43 5.36 17.52
C ARG A 181 -4.79 6.79 17.12
N ALA A 182 -5.35 7.52 18.07
CA ALA A 182 -5.56 8.95 17.93
C ALA A 182 -4.22 9.71 17.92
N LEU A 183 -4.11 10.72 17.06
CA LEU A 183 -2.97 11.63 17.03
C LEU A 183 -3.38 13.01 17.54
N PRO A 184 -2.46 13.77 18.15
CA PRO A 184 -2.67 15.18 18.38
C PRO A 184 -2.99 15.91 17.07
N PRO A 185 -3.81 16.98 17.09
CA PRO A 185 -4.03 17.80 15.90
C PRO A 185 -2.71 18.29 15.32
N LEU A 186 -2.59 18.28 13.98
CA LEU A 186 -1.41 18.81 13.32
C LEU A 186 -1.20 20.29 13.73
N PRO A 187 0.05 20.71 14.01
CA PRO A 187 0.35 22.12 14.22
C PRO A 187 -0.13 22.92 13.02
N ARG A 188 -1.01 23.90 13.24
CA ARG A 188 -1.33 24.89 12.21
C ARG A 188 -0.11 25.80 12.04
N ASP A 189 0.16 26.23 10.82
CA ASP A 189 1.24 27.18 10.54
C ASP A 189 1.07 28.44 11.44
N PRO A 190 2.04 28.75 12.32
CA PRO A 190 1.99 29.94 13.15
C PRO A 190 2.08 31.25 12.33
N LEU A 191 2.47 31.22 11.05
CA LEU A 191 2.43 32.41 10.19
C LEU A 191 1.01 32.77 9.73
N ALA A 192 0.02 31.90 9.92
CA ALA A 192 -1.38 32.22 9.64
C ALA A 192 -1.99 33.22 10.65
N THR A 193 -1.35 33.44 11.81
CA THR A 193 -1.82 34.40 12.84
C THR A 193 -1.21 35.80 12.71
N GLY A 194 -0.37 36.05 11.70
CA GLY A 194 0.38 37.30 11.53
C GLY A 194 -0.15 38.28 10.47
N ARG A 195 -1.28 37.99 9.79
CA ARG A 195 -1.87 38.93 8.84
C ARG A 195 -2.77 39.91 9.61
N PRO A 196 -2.51 41.24 9.60
CA PRO A 196 -3.40 42.17 10.27
C PRO A 196 -4.80 42.08 9.66
N ALA A 197 -5.82 42.17 10.52
CA ALA A 197 -7.22 42.25 10.15
C ALA A 197 -7.47 43.56 9.36
N GLY A 198 -7.12 43.55 8.07
CA GLY A 198 -7.45 44.60 7.13
C GLY A 198 -8.85 44.35 6.57
N THR A 199 -9.80 45.18 7.00
CA THR A 199 -11.12 45.45 6.40
C THR A 199 -11.76 44.29 5.62
N ALA A 200 -12.73 43.65 6.28
CA ALA A 200 -13.68 42.73 5.67
C ALA A 200 -14.29 43.33 4.39
N ALA A 201 -13.95 42.76 3.24
CA ALA A 201 -14.86 42.74 2.11
C ALA A 201 -16.05 41.83 2.47
N PRO A 202 -17.26 42.08 1.94
CA PRO A 202 -18.45 41.34 2.34
C PRO A 202 -18.25 39.84 2.11
N ALA A 203 -18.73 39.06 3.07
CA ALA A 203 -18.78 37.62 3.00
C ALA A 203 -19.73 37.19 1.88
N ASP A 204 -19.18 37.01 0.67
CA ASP A 204 -19.76 36.06 -0.27
C ASP A 204 -19.47 34.67 0.29
N ALA A 205 -20.55 34.06 0.81
CA ALA A 205 -20.56 32.75 1.43
C ALA A 205 -20.19 31.67 0.40
N ASN A 206 -18.90 31.39 0.25
CA ASN A 206 -18.48 30.08 -0.21
C ASN A 206 -18.60 29.09 0.95
N PRO A 207 -19.26 27.93 0.76
CA PRO A 207 -19.32 26.90 1.78
C PRO A 207 -17.89 26.43 2.16
N PRO A 208 -17.69 25.88 3.37
CA PRO A 208 -16.39 25.36 3.78
C PRO A 208 -16.09 24.09 2.97
N GLY A 209 -15.49 24.27 1.80
CA GLY A 209 -15.15 23.21 0.88
C GLY A 209 -14.87 23.76 -0.51
N GLU A 210 -13.63 24.20 -0.75
CA GLU A 210 -12.94 24.27 -2.06
C GLU A 210 -11.70 25.18 -1.93
N GLY A 211 -10.77 24.80 -1.04
CA GLY A 211 -9.38 25.19 -1.25
C GLY A 211 -8.79 24.34 -2.38
N PRO A 212 -7.71 24.77 -3.07
CA PRO A 212 -7.09 23.96 -4.11
C PRO A 212 -6.80 22.54 -3.58
N ALA A 213 -7.18 21.53 -4.36
CA ALA A 213 -6.92 20.14 -4.03
C ALA A 213 -5.40 19.94 -3.92
N GLY A 214 -4.94 19.41 -2.80
CA GLY A 214 -3.54 19.05 -2.65
C GLY A 214 -3.15 17.91 -3.59
N SER A 215 -1.86 17.75 -3.86
CA SER A 215 -1.32 16.70 -4.69
C SER A 215 -0.14 16.01 -4.01
N VAL A 216 0.08 14.75 -4.38
CA VAL A 216 1.29 14.00 -4.04
C VAL A 216 1.77 13.28 -5.29
N ARG A 217 3.08 13.25 -5.49
CA ARG A 217 3.70 12.51 -6.58
C ARG A 217 4.95 11.78 -6.13
N ILE A 218 5.20 10.65 -6.78
CA ILE A 218 6.39 9.84 -6.66
C ILE A 218 7.52 10.55 -7.42
N ALA A 219 8.57 10.95 -6.72
CA ALA A 219 9.78 11.50 -7.32
C ALA A 219 10.82 10.42 -7.59
N ASP A 220 10.94 9.45 -6.68
CA ASP A 220 11.78 8.27 -6.84
C ASP A 220 11.16 7.08 -6.07
N TYR A 221 11.32 5.87 -6.61
CA TYR A 221 10.76 4.66 -6.04
C TYR A 221 11.76 3.51 -6.14
N GLY A 222 12.38 3.18 -5.01
CA GLY A 222 13.28 2.05 -4.83
C GLY A 222 12.75 1.02 -3.82
N THR A 223 13.51 -0.06 -3.64
CA THR A 223 13.15 -1.15 -2.71
C THR A 223 13.34 -0.77 -1.24
N THR A 224 14.34 0.08 -0.95
CA THR A 224 14.70 0.51 0.41
C THR A 224 14.50 2.01 0.64
N GLU A 225 14.14 2.76 -0.39
CA GLU A 225 13.92 4.20 -0.34
C GLU A 225 12.78 4.60 -1.26
N VAL A 226 11.89 5.48 -0.81
CA VAL A 226 10.83 6.09 -1.63
C VAL A 226 10.79 7.57 -1.33
N THR A 227 10.89 8.41 -2.37
CA THR A 227 10.83 9.87 -2.24
C THR A 227 9.59 10.41 -2.93
N LEU A 228 8.81 11.19 -2.19
CA LEU A 228 7.57 11.82 -2.63
C LEU A 228 7.69 13.35 -2.58
N ARG A 229 7.00 14.02 -3.49
CA ARG A 229 6.80 15.48 -3.47
C ARG A 229 5.33 15.76 -3.21
N VAL A 230 5.07 16.64 -2.25
CA VAL A 230 3.73 16.89 -1.73
C VAL A 230 3.44 18.38 -1.84
N GLU A 231 2.24 18.70 -2.31
CA GLU A 231 1.63 20.02 -2.22
C GLU A 231 0.34 19.87 -1.41
N ALA A 232 0.35 20.28 -0.15
CA ALA A 232 -0.79 20.12 0.76
C ALA A 232 -1.23 21.49 1.28
N PRO A 233 -2.12 22.22 0.59
CA PRO A 233 -2.51 23.58 1.01
C PRO A 233 -3.04 23.69 2.44
N GLN A 234 -3.65 22.62 2.96
CA GLN A 234 -4.20 22.56 4.32
C GLN A 234 -3.45 21.57 5.23
N GLY A 235 -2.31 21.03 4.76
CA GLY A 235 -1.68 19.86 5.36
C GLY A 235 -2.52 18.60 5.14
N GLY A 236 -2.14 17.51 5.81
CA GLY A 236 -2.88 16.25 5.73
C GLY A 236 -1.99 15.04 6.00
N TYR A 237 -2.36 13.91 5.40
CA TYR A 237 -1.69 12.64 5.54
C TYR A 237 -1.29 12.11 4.17
N VAL A 238 0.00 11.83 4.01
CA VAL A 238 0.53 11.16 2.82
C VAL A 238 0.47 9.66 3.07
N VAL A 239 -0.51 9.00 2.46
CA VAL A 239 -0.66 7.55 2.49
C VAL A 239 0.15 6.97 1.36
N LEU A 240 1.05 6.04 1.68
CA LEU A 240 1.76 5.23 0.72
C LEU A 240 1.29 3.79 0.90
N ASN A 241 0.60 3.26 -0.13
CA ASN A 241 0.00 1.94 -0.15
C ASN A 241 1.06 0.82 -0.34
N ASP A 242 2.10 0.87 0.48
CA ASP A 242 3.11 -0.15 0.67
C ASP A 242 3.07 -0.65 2.11
N VAL A 243 3.48 -1.90 2.31
CA VAL A 243 3.38 -2.56 3.60
C VAL A 243 4.22 -1.82 4.66
N TRP A 244 3.58 -1.50 5.78
CA TRP A 244 4.21 -0.93 6.95
C TRP A 244 5.15 -1.94 7.61
N HIS A 245 6.28 -1.44 8.10
CA HIS A 245 7.22 -2.20 8.92
C HIS A 245 7.84 -1.25 9.95
N PRO A 246 8.07 -1.68 11.21
CA PRO A 246 8.64 -0.82 12.26
C PRO A 246 10.07 -0.32 11.96
N TRP A 247 10.74 -0.91 10.96
CA TRP A 247 12.10 -0.53 10.56
C TRP A 247 12.15 0.44 9.37
N TRP A 248 11.00 0.84 8.83
CA TRP A 248 10.92 2.02 7.99
C TRP A 248 11.00 3.28 8.85
N GLN A 249 11.67 4.30 8.33
CA GLN A 249 11.74 5.64 8.90
C GLN A 249 11.21 6.61 7.85
N VAL A 250 10.73 7.77 8.30
CA VAL A 250 10.25 8.83 7.41
C VAL A 250 10.90 10.16 7.78
N GLU A 251 11.26 10.94 6.77
CA GLU A 251 11.78 12.29 6.90
C GLU A 251 10.88 13.23 6.09
N ILE A 252 10.61 14.42 6.62
CA ILE A 252 9.93 15.53 5.94
C ILE A 252 10.94 16.66 5.83
N ASP A 253 11.28 17.05 4.60
CA ASP A 253 12.26 18.10 4.31
C ASP A 253 13.61 17.87 5.02
N GLY A 254 14.01 16.60 5.15
CA GLY A 254 15.24 16.15 5.80
C GLY A 254 15.17 16.02 7.32
N ALA A 255 14.06 16.44 7.96
CA ALA A 255 13.84 16.29 9.38
C ALA A 255 13.11 14.96 9.69
N PRO A 256 13.51 14.19 10.72
CA PRO A 256 12.79 12.99 11.11
C PRO A 256 11.32 13.27 11.47
N ALA A 257 10.42 12.44 10.97
CA ALA A 257 8.99 12.48 11.28
C ALA A 257 8.50 11.10 11.74
N GLU A 258 7.30 11.08 12.31
CA GLU A 258 6.70 9.83 12.78
C GLU A 258 6.04 9.08 11.62
N ILE A 259 6.51 7.84 11.39
CA ILE A 259 5.82 6.91 10.49
C ILE A 259 4.68 6.23 11.23
N LEU A 260 3.52 6.22 10.61
CA LEU A 260 2.29 5.70 11.18
C LEU A 260 1.80 4.51 10.35
N ARG A 261 1.11 3.58 11.03
CA ARG A 261 0.41 2.48 10.35
C ARG A 261 -0.96 2.98 9.93
N ALA A 262 -1.27 2.80 8.65
CA ALA A 262 -2.47 3.27 8.00
C ALA A 262 -3.28 2.11 7.43
N ASN A 263 -4.60 2.22 7.45
CA ASN A 263 -5.51 1.33 6.70
C ASN A 263 -5.12 -0.16 6.85
N VAL A 264 -4.92 -0.58 8.11
CA VAL A 264 -4.47 -1.91 8.53
C VAL A 264 -3.02 -2.28 8.19
N LEU A 265 -2.51 -2.10 6.98
CA LEU A 265 -1.16 -2.61 6.62
C LEU A 265 -0.28 -1.61 5.90
N PHE A 266 -0.77 -0.42 5.59
CA PHE A 266 -0.04 0.59 4.84
C PHE A 266 0.70 1.57 5.75
N ARG A 267 1.53 2.42 5.17
CA ARG A 267 2.27 3.46 5.90
C ARG A 267 1.73 4.83 5.55
N THR A 268 1.70 5.72 6.55
CA THR A 268 1.36 7.12 6.37
C THR A 268 2.27 8.01 7.19
N VAL A 269 2.32 9.28 6.82
CA VAL A 269 2.96 10.34 7.59
C VAL A 269 2.10 11.60 7.51
N ALA A 270 1.98 12.31 8.61
CA ALA A 270 1.30 13.59 8.64
C ALA A 270 2.22 14.69 8.11
N VAL A 271 1.74 15.53 7.20
CA VAL A 271 2.49 16.63 6.58
C VAL A 271 1.87 17.98 6.95
N PRO A 272 2.69 19.01 7.19
CA PRO A 272 2.19 20.36 7.46
C PRO A 272 1.59 20.99 6.18
N PRO A 273 0.86 22.11 6.31
CA PRO A 273 0.47 22.92 5.17
C PRO A 273 1.67 23.38 4.34
N GLY A 274 1.52 23.38 3.02
CA GLY A 274 2.53 23.86 2.07
C GLY A 274 3.14 22.76 1.22
N ARG A 275 4.41 22.96 0.83
CA ARG A 275 5.17 22.02 0.00
C ARG A 275 6.16 21.27 0.88
N SER A 276 6.26 19.96 0.68
CA SER A 276 7.24 19.12 1.37
C SER A 276 7.82 18.03 0.49
N ALA A 277 9.04 17.63 0.81
CA ALA A 277 9.67 16.40 0.36
C ALA A 277 9.53 15.34 1.45
N VAL A 278 8.83 14.25 1.16
CA VAL A 278 8.68 13.12 2.08
C VAL A 278 9.57 11.98 1.62
N LYS A 279 10.44 11.48 2.49
CA LYS A 279 11.37 10.39 2.18
C LYS A 279 11.18 9.25 3.16
N PHE A 280 10.77 8.08 2.66
CA PHE A 280 10.73 6.84 3.42
C PHE A 280 12.03 6.07 3.21
N VAL A 281 12.67 5.58 4.28
CA VAL A 281 13.92 4.80 4.21
C VAL A 281 13.86 3.57 5.10
N PHE A 282 14.21 2.41 4.56
CA PHE A 282 14.28 1.16 5.32
C PHE A 282 15.66 1.04 6.00
N ARG A 283 15.67 0.91 7.33
CA ARG A 283 16.89 0.89 8.15
C ARG A 283 16.94 -0.40 9.01
N PRO A 284 17.21 -1.58 8.41
CA PRO A 284 17.04 -2.87 9.09
C PRO A 284 17.95 -3.06 10.30
N PHE A 285 19.24 -2.72 10.20
CA PHE A 285 20.17 -2.88 11.33
C PHE A 285 19.80 -1.96 12.50
N ARG A 286 19.49 -0.70 12.22
CA ARG A 286 19.06 0.27 13.25
C ARG A 286 17.77 -0.19 13.93
N GLY A 287 16.81 -0.67 13.16
CA GLY A 287 15.56 -1.23 13.67
C GLY A 287 15.77 -2.45 14.56
N LEU A 288 16.60 -3.41 14.12
CA LEU A 288 16.95 -4.60 14.90
C LEU A 288 17.58 -4.23 16.25
N PHE A 289 18.55 -3.31 16.27
CA PHE A 289 19.18 -2.86 17.52
C PHE A 289 18.18 -2.18 18.47
N GLN A 290 17.24 -1.40 17.93
CA GLN A 290 16.17 -0.79 18.72
C GLN A 290 15.25 -1.84 19.36
N ASP A 291 14.87 -2.87 18.61
CA ASP A 291 13.99 -3.92 19.11
C ASP A 291 14.67 -4.80 20.16
N VAL A 292 15.94 -5.18 19.94
CA VAL A 292 16.75 -5.89 20.95
C VAL A 292 16.86 -5.04 22.22
N GLY A 293 17.15 -3.75 22.08
CA GLY A 293 17.22 -2.82 23.21
C GLY A 293 15.91 -2.72 23.99
N LYS A 294 14.76 -2.62 23.31
CA LYS A 294 13.43 -2.60 23.93
C LYS A 294 13.14 -3.90 24.69
N ARG A 295 13.42 -5.06 24.09
CA ARG A 295 13.22 -6.37 24.73
C ARG A 295 14.08 -6.53 25.98
N LEU A 296 15.34 -6.12 25.94
CA LEU A 296 16.23 -6.16 27.11
C LEU A 296 15.73 -5.26 28.24
N ARG A 297 15.22 -4.06 27.93
CA ARG A 297 14.63 -3.16 28.93
C ARG A 297 13.34 -3.72 29.53
N ALA A 298 12.45 -4.28 28.71
CA ALA A 298 11.23 -4.92 29.17
C ALA A 298 11.52 -6.12 30.10
N GLY A 299 12.50 -6.96 29.75
CA GLY A 299 12.93 -8.08 30.60
C GLY A 299 13.48 -7.61 31.96
N LYS A 300 14.27 -6.52 31.99
CA LYS A 300 14.74 -5.92 33.24
C LYS A 300 13.60 -5.36 34.10
N ALA A 301 12.61 -4.72 33.47
CA ALA A 301 11.45 -4.17 34.18
C ALA A 301 10.56 -5.27 34.78
N ALA A 302 10.34 -6.36 34.05
CA ALA A 302 9.61 -7.53 34.55
C ALA A 302 10.34 -8.18 35.75
N ALA A 303 11.65 -8.38 35.65
CA ALA A 303 12.45 -8.92 36.76
C ALA A 303 12.42 -8.02 38.01
N ALA A 304 12.38 -6.70 37.84
CA ALA A 304 12.28 -5.75 38.95
C ALA A 304 10.89 -5.74 39.62
N LEU A 305 9.83 -6.05 38.89
CA LEU A 305 8.46 -6.20 39.42
C LEU A 305 8.32 -7.48 40.24
N ASP A 306 8.93 -8.59 39.80
CA ASP A 306 8.93 -9.87 40.54
C ASP A 306 9.81 -9.83 41.81
N ALA A 307 10.81 -8.95 41.84
CA ALA A 307 11.70 -8.78 43.00
C ALA A 307 11.11 -7.93 44.14
N LYS A 308 9.92 -7.34 43.98
CA LYS A 308 9.24 -6.63 45.10
C LYS A 308 8.57 -7.65 46.02
N PRO A 309 8.83 -7.61 47.35
CA PRO A 309 8.15 -8.49 48.29
C PRO A 309 6.64 -8.23 48.24
N ARG A 310 5.85 -9.30 48.10
CA ARG A 310 4.39 -9.24 48.22
C ARG A 310 4.03 -8.99 49.69
N PRO A 311 3.00 -8.17 49.97
CA PRO A 311 2.57 -7.88 51.34
C PRO A 311 2.08 -9.13 52.08
#